data_AF-B1CAP5-F1
#
_entry.id   AF-B1CAP5-F1
#
_cell.length_a   1.000
_cell.length_b   1.000
_cell.length_c   1.000
_cell.angle_alpha   90.00
_cell.angle_beta   90.00
_cell.angle_gamma   90.00
#
_symmetry.space_group_name_H-M   'P 1'
#
loop_
_entity.id
_entity.type
_entity.pdbx_description
1 polymer ?
#
loop_
_entity_poly.entity_id
_entity_poly.type
_entity_poly.pdbx_seq_one_letter_code
_entity_poly.pdbx_strand_id
1 'polypeptide(L)'
;MYTKFSTKLKEKYSSKVYKIPISIDTTCPVRDGSISKGGCIFCGEKGAGYENGDCKESITKQINDNLDIFVNKYKAEKFILYFQNFTNTYIKLSTFKNNIIEAVNAVDNAVAISISTRPDCIDGDYLDFLKEVENMYHLDIIIELGLQSVNNETLKKLNRGHTLADYLKAALLIKSYDFEICTHIIASIPYDRDEDLVEAAKILSILNTNSVKIHSLYIEKNTILGKMYEEGKIEMLELDDFVRRVVLFLENLSENIAVERLVSRVPKEEDVLFLNWDRSHWVIQDMIIDEMKKQNTYQGKKYKAYEKGLLDKFK
;
A
#
# COMPACT_ATOMS: atom_id res chain seq x y z
N MET A 1 -2.52 20.92 0.54
CA MET A 1 -3.37 20.09 -0.37
C MET A 1 -2.53 19.02 -1.05
N TYR A 2 -3.12 17.86 -1.41
CA TYR A 2 -2.42 16.70 -1.99
C TYR A 2 -3.27 16.04 -3.09
N THR A 3 -2.62 15.28 -3.98
CA THR A 3 -3.20 14.57 -5.12
C THR A 3 -3.89 13.29 -4.65
N LYS A 4 -5.22 13.21 -4.74
CA LYS A 4 -5.99 12.01 -4.35
C LYS A 4 -5.98 10.98 -5.47
N PHE A 5 -5.81 9.71 -5.12
CA PHE A 5 -5.88 8.61 -6.08
C PHE A 5 -7.23 8.52 -6.79
N SER A 6 -8.35 8.72 -6.09
CA SER A 6 -9.67 8.73 -6.72
C SER A 6 -9.83 9.82 -7.78
N THR A 7 -9.17 10.97 -7.61
CA THR A 7 -9.14 12.03 -8.62
C THR A 7 -8.36 11.57 -9.85
N LYS A 8 -7.17 10.98 -9.67
CA LYS A 8 -6.36 10.44 -10.77
C LYS A 8 -7.05 9.32 -11.54
N LEU A 9 -7.74 8.41 -10.84
CA LEU A 9 -8.55 7.37 -11.48
C LEU A 9 -9.69 7.96 -12.32
N LYS A 10 -10.38 8.97 -11.80
CA LYS A 10 -11.47 9.63 -12.53
C LYS A 10 -10.96 10.36 -13.78
N GLU A 11 -9.79 10.99 -13.69
CA GLU A 11 -9.12 11.62 -14.84
C GLU A 11 -8.69 10.58 -15.90
N LYS A 12 -8.11 9.44 -15.47
CA LYS A 12 -7.61 8.41 -16.37
C LYS A 12 -8.72 7.64 -17.08
N TYR A 13 -9.76 7.23 -16.35
CA TYR A 13 -10.80 6.33 -16.88
C TYR A 13 -12.14 7.00 -17.20
N SER A 14 -12.25 8.30 -16.95
CA SER A 14 -13.47 9.11 -17.15
C SER A 14 -14.71 8.60 -16.40
N SER A 15 -14.50 7.83 -15.33
CA SER A 15 -15.54 7.10 -14.60
C SER A 15 -15.17 6.97 -13.13
N LYS A 16 -16.16 6.65 -12.29
CA LYS A 16 -15.92 6.34 -10.88
C LYS A 16 -15.41 4.90 -10.74
N VAL A 17 -14.17 4.76 -10.29
CA VAL A 17 -13.47 3.47 -10.17
C VAL A 17 -13.36 3.03 -8.71
N TYR A 18 -13.61 1.75 -8.43
CA TYR A 18 -13.44 1.14 -7.11
C TYR A 18 -12.55 -0.10 -7.15
N LYS A 19 -11.76 -0.32 -6.08
CA LYS A 19 -11.01 -1.56 -5.88
C LYS A 19 -11.95 -2.64 -5.32
N ILE A 20 -12.00 -3.81 -5.96
CA ILE A 20 -12.66 -5.01 -5.43
C ILE A 20 -11.58 -5.86 -4.74
N PRO A 21 -11.63 -6.00 -3.41
CA PRO A 21 -10.65 -6.79 -2.68
C PRO A 21 -10.83 -8.29 -2.98
N ILE A 22 -9.72 -8.96 -3.28
CA ILE A 22 -9.66 -10.40 -3.57
C ILE A 22 -8.66 -11.04 -2.61
N SER A 23 -9.08 -12.14 -1.99
CA SER A 23 -8.24 -13.01 -1.18
C SER A 23 -7.93 -14.30 -1.92
N ILE A 24 -6.67 -14.71 -1.88
CA ILE A 24 -6.25 -16.04 -2.34
C ILE A 24 -5.51 -16.74 -1.21
N ASP A 25 -5.46 -18.07 -1.27
CA ASP A 25 -4.71 -18.87 -0.30
C ASP A 25 -3.21 -18.71 -0.53
N THR A 26 -2.58 -17.83 0.26
CA THR A 26 -1.16 -17.51 0.18
C THR A 26 -0.62 -17.09 1.54
N THR A 27 0.71 -17.00 1.65
CA THR A 27 1.44 -16.65 2.87
C THR A 27 2.61 -15.72 2.51
N CYS A 28 3.66 -15.69 3.34
CA CYS A 28 4.92 -15.03 3.01
C CYS A 28 6.12 -15.75 3.62
N PRO A 29 7.34 -15.54 3.08
CA PRO A 29 8.54 -16.29 3.49
C PRO A 29 8.99 -16.03 4.94
N VAL A 30 8.44 -15.02 5.61
CA VAL A 30 8.71 -14.75 7.03
C VAL A 30 7.69 -15.41 7.97
N ARG A 31 6.56 -15.87 7.40
CA ARG A 31 5.55 -16.64 8.14
C ARG A 31 5.81 -18.13 8.03
N ASP A 32 6.17 -18.62 6.85
CA ASP A 32 6.35 -20.06 6.61
C ASP A 32 7.72 -20.61 7.08
N GLY A 33 8.67 -19.73 7.42
CA GLY A 33 10.00 -20.11 7.89
C GLY A 33 11.11 -20.06 6.83
N SER A 34 10.83 -19.67 5.59
CA SER A 34 11.81 -19.70 4.49
C SER A 34 12.93 -18.65 4.63
N ILE A 35 12.60 -17.45 5.12
CA ILE A 35 13.59 -16.37 5.39
C ILE A 35 13.70 -16.09 6.89
N SER A 36 12.57 -16.06 7.59
CA SER A 36 12.49 -15.83 9.03
C SER A 36 11.22 -16.50 9.57
N LYS A 37 11.00 -16.46 10.88
CA LYS A 37 9.86 -17.10 11.56
C LYS A 37 8.97 -16.06 12.24
N GLY A 38 7.70 -16.39 12.41
CA GLY A 38 6.75 -15.63 13.23
C GLY A 38 6.05 -14.45 12.54
N GLY A 39 6.34 -14.19 11.25
CA GLY A 39 5.74 -13.06 10.54
C GLY A 39 6.31 -11.70 10.96
N CYS A 40 5.86 -10.64 10.29
CA CYS A 40 6.20 -9.28 10.69
C CYS A 40 5.53 -8.96 12.02
N ILE A 41 6.22 -8.24 12.91
CA ILE A 41 5.80 -8.13 14.31
C ILE A 41 4.39 -7.53 14.50
N PHE A 42 3.93 -6.75 13.53
CA PHE A 42 2.64 -6.05 13.53
C PHE A 42 1.54 -6.75 12.72
N CYS A 43 1.85 -7.83 11.99
CA CYS A 43 0.91 -8.46 11.07
C CYS A 43 0.14 -9.57 11.80
N GLY A 44 -1.19 -9.44 11.89
CA GLY A 44 -2.05 -10.51 12.40
C GLY A 44 -2.18 -11.72 11.48
N GLU A 45 -2.88 -12.75 11.99
CA GLU A 45 -3.10 -14.01 11.29
C GLU A 45 -3.86 -13.83 9.97
N LYS A 46 -4.83 -12.91 9.94
CA LYS A 46 -5.63 -12.56 8.75
C LYS A 46 -4.92 -11.58 7.79
N GLY A 47 -3.81 -10.98 8.20
CA GLY A 47 -3.13 -9.94 7.43
C GLY A 47 -3.93 -8.64 7.33
N ALA A 48 -3.64 -7.82 6.32
CA ALA A 48 -4.27 -6.51 6.13
C ALA A 48 -5.59 -6.57 5.33
N GLY A 49 -6.14 -7.76 5.10
CA GLY A 49 -7.27 -8.04 4.21
C GLY A 49 -8.64 -8.08 4.90
N TYR A 50 -8.92 -7.18 5.84
CA TYR A 50 -10.19 -7.20 6.59
C TYR A 50 -11.45 -6.99 5.74
N GLU A 51 -11.28 -6.41 4.54
CA GLU A 51 -12.36 -6.18 3.57
C GLU A 51 -12.45 -7.31 2.54
N ASN A 52 -11.61 -8.34 2.64
CA ASN A 52 -11.57 -9.44 1.67
C ASN A 52 -12.63 -10.51 1.98
N GLY A 53 -13.05 -11.24 0.94
CA GLY A 53 -13.78 -12.50 1.09
C GLY A 53 -12.92 -13.62 1.68
N ASP A 54 -13.54 -14.74 2.04
CA ASP A 54 -12.82 -15.93 2.48
C ASP A 54 -11.96 -16.48 1.33
N CYS A 55 -10.67 -16.72 1.57
CA CYS A 55 -9.74 -17.26 0.57
C CYS A 55 -10.10 -18.68 0.10
N LYS A 56 -10.99 -19.36 0.81
CA LYS A 56 -11.55 -20.67 0.42
C LYS A 56 -12.67 -20.57 -0.60
N GLU A 57 -13.27 -19.38 -0.78
CA GLU A 57 -14.27 -19.14 -1.81
C GLU A 57 -13.62 -18.86 -3.16
N SER A 58 -14.31 -19.19 -4.26
CA SER A 58 -13.82 -18.85 -5.59
C SER A 58 -13.69 -17.33 -5.76
N ILE A 59 -12.70 -16.91 -6.54
CA ILE A 59 -12.46 -15.49 -6.81
C ILE A 59 -13.69 -14.87 -7.48
N THR A 60 -14.33 -15.62 -8.38
CA THR A 60 -15.58 -15.22 -9.03
C THR A 60 -16.69 -14.90 -8.02
N LYS A 61 -16.85 -15.73 -6.98
CA LYS A 61 -17.84 -15.48 -5.92
C LYS A 61 -17.49 -14.24 -5.11
N GLN A 62 -16.22 -14.11 -4.69
CA GLN A 62 -15.74 -12.94 -3.95
C GLN A 62 -15.99 -11.63 -4.72
N ILE A 63 -15.78 -11.63 -6.04
CA ILE A 63 -16.04 -10.48 -6.91
C ILE A 63 -17.55 -10.19 -6.97
N ASN A 64 -18.39 -11.19 -7.24
CA ASN A 64 -19.84 -11.01 -7.37
C ASN A 64 -20.49 -10.48 -6.09
N ASP A 65 -20.12 -11.02 -4.92
CA ASP A 65 -20.65 -10.58 -3.63
C ASP A 65 -20.33 -9.10 -3.34
N ASN A 66 -19.19 -8.63 -3.83
CA ASN A 66 -18.75 -7.23 -3.69
C ASN A 66 -19.37 -6.31 -4.75
N LEU A 67 -19.59 -6.80 -5.98
CA LEU A 67 -20.17 -6.00 -7.08
C LEU A 67 -21.53 -5.44 -6.71
N ASP A 68 -22.40 -6.24 -6.09
CA ASP A 68 -23.73 -5.80 -5.67
C ASP A 68 -23.66 -4.62 -4.69
N ILE A 69 -22.69 -4.63 -3.78
CA ILE A 69 -22.47 -3.55 -2.83
C ILE A 69 -21.94 -2.31 -3.57
N PHE A 70 -20.91 -2.46 -4.42
CA PHE A 70 -20.25 -1.33 -5.08
C PHE A 70 -21.12 -0.64 -6.13
N VAL A 71 -21.87 -1.40 -6.92
CA VAL A 71 -22.79 -0.85 -7.93
C VAL A 71 -23.96 -0.15 -7.25
N ASN A 72 -24.64 -0.82 -6.31
CA ASN A 72 -25.88 -0.29 -5.75
C ASN A 72 -25.64 0.87 -4.77
N LYS A 73 -24.67 0.72 -3.86
CA LYS A 73 -24.39 1.70 -2.79
C LYS A 73 -23.45 2.81 -3.24
N TYR A 74 -22.41 2.48 -4.01
CA TYR A 74 -21.34 3.42 -4.33
C TYR A 74 -21.40 3.96 -5.76
N LYS A 75 -22.33 3.48 -6.59
CA LYS A 75 -22.47 3.88 -8.01
C LYS A 75 -21.13 3.78 -8.75
N ALA A 76 -20.40 2.69 -8.50
CA ALA A 76 -19.17 2.37 -9.21
C ALA A 76 -19.49 1.94 -10.64
N GLU A 77 -18.71 2.42 -11.60
CA GLU A 77 -18.89 2.08 -13.02
C GLU A 77 -17.81 1.12 -13.52
N LYS A 78 -16.61 1.21 -12.95
CA LYS A 78 -15.42 0.44 -13.33
C LYS A 78 -14.68 -0.06 -12.11
N PHE A 79 -13.93 -1.13 -12.28
CA PHE A 79 -13.32 -1.85 -11.17
C PHE A 79 -11.82 -2.10 -11.33
N ILE A 80 -11.12 -2.12 -10.21
CA ILE A 80 -9.74 -2.60 -10.11
C ILE A 80 -9.79 -3.90 -9.32
N LEU A 81 -9.35 -4.99 -9.93
CA LEU A 81 -9.26 -6.31 -9.29
C LEU A 81 -8.07 -6.30 -8.34
N TYR A 82 -8.31 -6.26 -7.03
CA TYR A 82 -7.29 -5.94 -6.04
C TYR A 82 -6.94 -7.15 -5.16
N PHE A 83 -5.88 -7.85 -5.55
CA PHE A 83 -5.28 -8.93 -4.78
C PHE A 83 -4.52 -8.35 -3.58
N GLN A 84 -5.20 -8.29 -2.44
CA GLN A 84 -4.78 -7.45 -1.32
C GLN A 84 -3.93 -8.18 -0.28
N ASN A 85 -4.25 -9.45 0.03
CA ASN A 85 -3.71 -10.07 1.23
C ASN A 85 -2.32 -10.67 1.02
N PHE A 86 -1.48 -10.59 2.05
CA PHE A 86 -0.15 -11.18 2.09
C PHE A 86 0.72 -10.92 0.85
N THR A 87 1.29 -11.98 0.26
CA THR A 87 2.27 -11.93 -0.82
C THR A 87 1.73 -12.71 -1.99
N ASN A 88 0.91 -12.07 -2.83
CA ASN A 88 0.14 -12.75 -3.87
C ASN A 88 1.00 -13.42 -4.97
N THR A 89 2.28 -13.06 -5.04
CA THR A 89 3.27 -13.69 -5.93
C THR A 89 4.13 -14.74 -5.23
N TYR A 90 3.85 -15.07 -3.96
CA TYR A 90 4.50 -16.16 -3.23
C TYR A 90 3.63 -17.43 -3.26
N ILE A 91 3.37 -17.90 -4.48
CA ILE A 91 2.63 -19.13 -4.80
C ILE A 91 3.27 -19.78 -6.03
N LYS A 92 2.73 -20.89 -6.55
CA LYS A 92 3.18 -21.41 -7.84
C LYS A 92 2.71 -20.49 -8.97
N LEU A 93 3.57 -20.21 -9.94
CA LEU A 93 3.21 -19.39 -11.11
C LEU A 93 1.94 -19.89 -11.80
N SER A 94 1.76 -21.21 -11.97
CA SER A 94 0.53 -21.77 -12.57
C SER A 94 -0.73 -21.42 -11.78
N THR A 95 -0.66 -21.43 -10.45
CA THR A 95 -1.78 -21.05 -9.57
C THR A 95 -2.05 -19.55 -9.68
N PHE A 96 -0.99 -18.73 -9.70
CA PHE A 96 -1.11 -17.29 -9.92
C PHE A 96 -1.80 -16.99 -11.26
N LYS A 97 -1.36 -17.63 -12.35
CA LYS A 97 -1.99 -17.46 -13.67
C LYS A 97 -3.48 -17.78 -13.64
N ASN A 98 -3.85 -18.92 -13.06
CA ASN A 98 -5.26 -19.32 -12.94
C ASN A 98 -6.09 -18.30 -12.15
N ASN A 99 -5.56 -17.81 -11.03
CA ASN A 99 -6.26 -16.82 -10.19
C ASN A 99 -6.49 -15.50 -10.94
N ILE A 100 -5.49 -15.01 -11.68
CA ILE A 100 -5.61 -13.79 -12.47
C ILE A 100 -6.63 -13.96 -13.59
N ILE A 101 -6.57 -15.07 -14.34
CA ILE A 101 -7.51 -15.35 -15.43
C ILE A 101 -8.95 -15.50 -14.91
N GLU A 102 -9.16 -16.17 -13.77
CA GLU A 102 -10.48 -16.26 -13.14
C GLU A 102 -11.00 -14.86 -12.79
N ALA A 103 -10.18 -14.02 -12.15
CA ALA A 103 -10.58 -12.68 -11.73
C ALA A 103 -11.00 -11.79 -12.91
N VAL A 104 -10.21 -11.82 -14.00
CA VAL A 104 -10.47 -11.00 -15.18
C VAL A 104 -11.75 -11.44 -15.90
N ASN A 105 -12.03 -12.74 -15.95
CA ASN A 105 -13.25 -13.25 -16.58
C ASN A 105 -14.50 -13.10 -15.70
N ALA A 106 -14.35 -12.71 -14.43
CA ALA A 106 -15.48 -12.57 -13.50
C ALA A 106 -16.19 -11.21 -13.60
N VAL A 107 -15.61 -10.20 -14.28
CA VAL A 107 -16.23 -8.87 -14.39
C VAL A 107 -15.84 -8.15 -15.69
N ASP A 108 -16.85 -7.71 -16.45
CA ASP A 108 -16.64 -7.09 -17.76
C ASP A 108 -16.04 -5.66 -17.69
N ASN A 109 -16.30 -4.91 -16.62
CA ASN A 109 -15.88 -3.52 -16.47
C ASN A 109 -14.60 -3.35 -15.61
N ALA A 110 -13.72 -4.36 -15.59
CA ALA A 110 -12.39 -4.20 -15.03
C ALA A 110 -11.56 -3.22 -15.89
N VAL A 111 -10.77 -2.37 -15.25
CA VAL A 111 -9.81 -1.49 -15.93
C VAL A 111 -8.38 -1.66 -15.47
N ALA A 112 -8.19 -2.28 -14.31
CA ALA A 112 -6.85 -2.58 -13.82
C ALA A 112 -6.85 -3.81 -12.93
N ILE A 113 -5.66 -4.40 -12.78
CA ILE A 113 -5.36 -5.40 -11.78
C ILE A 113 -4.32 -4.80 -10.83
N SER A 114 -4.60 -4.85 -9.53
CA SER A 114 -3.69 -4.40 -8.48
C SER A 114 -3.24 -5.59 -7.65
N ILE A 115 -1.93 -5.85 -7.60
CA ILE A 115 -1.35 -7.02 -6.93
C ILE A 115 -0.46 -6.57 -5.79
N SER A 116 -0.88 -6.82 -4.55
CA SER A 116 -0.07 -6.59 -3.36
C SER A 116 0.93 -7.72 -3.17
N THR A 117 2.20 -7.35 -3.05
CA THR A 117 3.27 -8.31 -2.77
C THR A 117 4.42 -7.70 -1.97
N ARG A 118 5.30 -8.57 -1.50
CA ARG A 118 6.57 -8.19 -0.92
C ARG A 118 7.58 -7.92 -2.04
N PRO A 119 8.50 -6.97 -1.86
CA PRO A 119 9.48 -6.67 -2.90
C PRO A 119 10.45 -7.81 -3.20
N ASP A 120 10.72 -8.70 -2.24
CA ASP A 120 11.57 -9.87 -2.40
C ASP A 120 10.86 -11.11 -2.98
N CYS A 121 9.61 -10.97 -3.44
CA CYS A 121 8.79 -12.09 -3.92
C CYS A 121 8.21 -11.85 -5.33
N ILE A 122 8.80 -10.96 -6.13
CA ILE A 122 8.38 -10.71 -7.50
C ILE A 122 9.58 -10.82 -8.45
N ASP A 123 9.39 -11.52 -9.56
CA ASP A 123 10.40 -11.75 -10.59
C ASP A 123 9.82 -11.62 -12.01
N GLY A 124 10.66 -11.87 -13.01
CA GLY A 124 10.31 -11.72 -14.42
C GLY A 124 9.18 -12.64 -14.87
N ASP A 125 9.07 -13.87 -14.36
CA ASP A 125 8.09 -14.84 -14.84
C ASP A 125 6.65 -14.39 -14.51
N TYR A 126 6.45 -13.76 -13.35
CA TYR A 126 5.17 -13.16 -12.99
C TYR A 126 4.86 -11.93 -13.85
N LEU A 127 5.86 -11.08 -14.09
CA LEU A 127 5.70 -9.84 -14.85
C LEU A 127 5.46 -10.10 -16.34
N ASP A 128 6.13 -11.09 -16.93
CA ASP A 128 5.92 -11.54 -18.29
C ASP A 128 4.46 -11.95 -18.50
N PHE A 129 3.93 -12.77 -17.59
CA PHE A 129 2.53 -13.16 -17.64
C PHE A 129 1.57 -11.97 -17.44
N LEU A 130 1.85 -11.05 -16.52
CA LEU A 130 1.02 -9.86 -16.36
C LEU A 130 1.06 -8.97 -17.61
N LYS A 131 2.16 -8.98 -18.37
CA LYS A 131 2.26 -8.27 -19.65
C LYS A 131 1.41 -8.94 -20.72
N GLU A 132 1.35 -10.26 -20.75
CA GLU A 132 0.40 -11.01 -21.59
C GLU A 132 -1.05 -10.62 -21.25
N VAL A 133 -1.39 -10.54 -19.96
CA VAL A 133 -2.73 -10.15 -19.49
C VAL A 133 -3.06 -8.70 -19.85
N GLU A 134 -2.15 -7.75 -19.63
CA GLU A 134 -2.30 -6.34 -20.03
C GLU A 134 -2.63 -6.23 -21.53
N ASN A 135 -1.87 -6.93 -22.37
CA ASN A 135 -2.04 -6.90 -23.82
C ASN A 135 -3.35 -7.57 -24.28
N MET A 136 -3.73 -8.69 -23.66
CA MET A 136 -4.89 -9.49 -24.05
C MET A 136 -6.21 -8.84 -23.61
N TYR A 137 -6.24 -8.25 -22.42
CA TYR A 137 -7.45 -7.73 -21.79
C TYR A 137 -7.51 -6.20 -21.73
N HIS A 138 -6.45 -5.50 -22.17
CA HIS A 138 -6.34 -4.05 -22.13
C HIS A 138 -6.54 -3.46 -20.73
N LEU A 139 -5.95 -4.12 -19.73
CA LEU A 139 -6.01 -3.74 -18.32
C LEU A 139 -4.70 -3.13 -17.86
N ASP A 140 -4.76 -2.04 -17.10
CA ASP A 140 -3.59 -1.51 -16.43
C ASP A 140 -3.12 -2.47 -15.32
N ILE A 141 -1.79 -2.61 -15.17
CA ILE A 141 -1.21 -3.43 -14.10
C ILE A 141 -0.59 -2.52 -13.04
N ILE A 142 -1.01 -2.71 -11.80
CA ILE A 142 -0.52 -2.00 -10.62
C ILE A 142 0.12 -3.01 -9.67
N ILE A 143 1.42 -2.88 -9.40
CA ILE A 143 2.08 -3.67 -8.37
C ILE A 143 2.16 -2.85 -7.08
N GLU A 144 1.50 -3.33 -6.04
CA GLU A 144 1.57 -2.75 -4.70
C GLU A 144 2.69 -3.39 -3.89
N LEU A 145 3.75 -2.63 -3.61
CA LEU A 145 4.92 -3.07 -2.87
C LEU A 145 4.87 -2.65 -1.40
N GLY A 146 4.90 -3.64 -0.52
CA GLY A 146 4.97 -3.45 0.93
C GLY A 146 6.35 -3.05 1.45
N LEU A 147 6.77 -1.79 1.26
CA LEU A 147 8.04 -1.26 1.77
C LEU A 147 8.00 -1.01 3.28
N GLN A 148 6.95 -0.35 3.76
CA GLN A 148 6.71 0.07 5.15
C GLN A 148 7.67 1.14 5.67
N SER A 149 8.99 0.94 5.54
CA SER A 149 10.03 1.90 5.91
C SER A 149 11.22 1.80 4.96
N VAL A 150 11.92 2.91 4.73
CA VAL A 150 13.22 2.91 4.00
C VAL A 150 14.40 2.57 4.91
N ASN A 151 14.19 2.57 6.23
CA ASN A 151 15.25 2.34 7.20
C ASN A 151 15.45 0.83 7.41
N ASN A 152 16.59 0.30 6.95
CA ASN A 152 16.91 -1.12 7.08
C ASN A 152 16.95 -1.62 8.53
N GLU A 153 17.31 -0.78 9.51
CA GLU A 153 17.26 -1.17 10.92
C GLU A 153 15.82 -1.28 11.43
N THR A 154 14.94 -0.39 10.97
CA THR A 154 13.50 -0.51 11.23
C THR A 154 12.94 -1.78 10.58
N LEU A 155 13.26 -2.06 9.31
CA LEU A 155 12.81 -3.28 8.62
C LEU A 155 13.23 -4.56 9.34
N LYS A 156 14.45 -4.59 9.90
CA LYS A 156 14.93 -5.69 10.76
C LYS A 156 14.12 -5.81 12.04
N LYS A 157 13.91 -4.71 12.78
CA LYS A 157 13.10 -4.70 14.01
C LYS A 157 11.67 -5.17 13.77
N LEU A 158 11.10 -4.81 12.62
CA LEU A 158 9.76 -5.22 12.21
C LEU A 158 9.68 -6.68 11.72
N ASN A 159 10.81 -7.40 11.65
CA ASN A 159 10.92 -8.73 11.05
C ASN A 159 10.34 -8.76 9.62
N ARG A 160 10.71 -7.79 8.77
CA ARG A 160 10.24 -7.74 7.38
C ARG A 160 10.90 -8.79 6.50
N GLY A 161 12.18 -9.08 6.71
CA GLY A 161 12.94 -10.07 5.94
C GLY A 161 13.41 -9.60 4.55
N HIS A 162 13.07 -8.38 4.13
CA HIS A 162 13.67 -7.70 2.98
C HIS A 162 14.29 -6.37 3.39
N THR A 163 15.07 -5.79 2.50
CA THR A 163 15.77 -4.52 2.65
C THR A 163 15.22 -3.46 1.68
N LEU A 164 15.65 -2.22 1.86
CA LEU A 164 15.44 -1.16 0.87
C LEU A 164 16.02 -1.54 -0.50
N ALA A 165 17.14 -2.26 -0.55
CA ALA A 165 17.75 -2.67 -1.82
C ALA A 165 16.87 -3.66 -2.60
N ASP A 166 16.22 -4.60 -1.90
CA ASP A 166 15.25 -5.52 -2.52
C ASP A 166 14.06 -4.74 -3.09
N TYR A 167 13.58 -3.72 -2.36
CA TYR A 167 12.56 -2.82 -2.85
C TYR A 167 12.97 -2.05 -4.12
N LEU A 168 14.17 -1.46 -4.13
CA LEU A 168 14.68 -0.73 -5.30
C LEU A 168 14.80 -1.67 -6.51
N LYS A 169 15.32 -2.89 -6.31
CA LYS A 169 15.43 -3.90 -7.36
C LYS A 169 14.06 -4.24 -7.94
N ALA A 170 13.08 -4.53 -7.09
CA ALA A 170 11.73 -4.85 -7.53
C ALA A 170 11.08 -3.68 -8.27
N ALA A 171 11.19 -2.46 -7.75
CA ALA A 171 10.62 -1.27 -8.37
C ALA A 171 11.22 -1.01 -9.76
N LEU A 172 12.54 -1.11 -9.92
CA LEU A 172 13.20 -0.96 -11.22
C LEU A 172 12.78 -2.05 -12.21
N LEU A 173 12.66 -3.29 -11.75
CA LEU A 173 12.18 -4.40 -12.58
C LEU A 173 10.73 -4.17 -13.02
N ILE A 174 9.82 -3.79 -12.12
CA ILE A 174 8.42 -3.52 -12.48
C ILE A 174 8.34 -2.36 -13.48
N LYS A 175 9.16 -1.32 -13.31
CA LYS A 175 9.22 -0.18 -14.24
C LYS A 175 9.71 -0.57 -15.62
N SER A 176 10.55 -1.58 -15.79
CA SER A 176 10.97 -2.02 -17.13
C SER A 176 9.85 -2.69 -17.94
N TYR A 177 8.71 -3.00 -17.31
CA TYR A 177 7.50 -3.49 -17.97
C TYR A 177 6.45 -2.39 -18.23
N ASP A 178 6.75 -1.15 -17.86
CA ASP A 178 5.85 0.02 -17.87
C ASP A 178 4.65 -0.09 -16.92
N PHE A 179 4.71 -0.99 -15.94
CA PHE A 179 3.65 -1.15 -14.95
C PHE A 179 3.65 -0.02 -13.90
N GLU A 180 2.47 0.23 -13.34
CA GLU A 180 2.29 1.17 -12.25
C GLU A 180 2.79 0.58 -10.93
N ILE A 181 3.38 1.42 -10.08
CA ILE A 181 3.79 1.05 -8.73
C ILE A 181 2.94 1.81 -7.71
N CYS A 182 2.33 1.06 -6.79
CA CYS A 182 1.81 1.58 -5.54
C CYS A 182 2.78 1.22 -4.42
N THR A 183 3.23 2.18 -3.62
CA THR A 183 4.09 1.88 -2.47
C THR A 183 3.33 2.01 -1.18
N HIS A 184 3.38 0.97 -0.36
CA HIS A 184 2.78 0.98 0.97
C HIS A 184 3.83 1.35 2.02
N ILE A 185 3.57 2.42 2.78
CA ILE A 185 4.40 2.90 3.89
C ILE A 185 3.59 3.04 5.18
N ILE A 186 4.26 2.96 6.33
CA ILE A 186 3.63 3.21 7.64
C ILE A 186 4.29 4.45 8.25
N ALA A 187 3.54 5.54 8.34
CA ALA A 187 4.09 6.83 8.77
C ALA A 187 4.22 7.00 10.29
N SER A 188 3.76 6.01 11.07
CA SER A 188 3.81 6.05 12.53
C SER A 188 4.59 4.89 13.16
N ILE A 189 5.59 4.34 12.45
CA ILE A 189 6.50 3.35 13.05
C ILE A 189 7.32 4.05 14.15
N PRO A 190 7.28 3.58 15.42
CA PRO A 190 8.00 4.23 16.52
C PRO A 190 9.52 4.23 16.38
N TYR A 191 10.07 3.36 15.54
CA TYR A 191 11.52 3.26 15.28
C TYR A 191 12.04 4.22 14.22
N ASP A 192 11.16 4.72 13.34
CA ASP A 192 11.55 5.64 12.28
C ASP A 192 11.59 7.07 12.79
N ARG A 193 12.57 7.83 12.29
CA ARG A 193 12.68 9.27 12.48
C ARG A 193 11.98 10.02 11.37
N ASP A 194 11.97 11.34 11.47
CA ASP A 194 11.45 12.23 10.44
C ASP A 194 12.24 12.11 9.13
N GLU A 195 13.56 11.97 9.23
CA GLU A 195 14.44 11.83 8.06
C GLU A 195 14.09 10.60 7.23
N ASP A 196 13.69 9.49 7.89
CA ASP A 196 13.32 8.26 7.20
C ASP A 196 12.08 8.47 6.32
N LEU A 197 11.10 9.28 6.75
CA LEU A 197 9.94 9.63 5.93
C LEU A 197 10.28 10.59 4.80
N VAL A 198 11.17 11.56 5.05
CA VAL A 198 11.64 12.48 4.02
C VAL A 198 12.37 11.70 2.91
N GLU A 199 13.25 10.78 3.28
CA GLU A 199 13.97 9.94 2.30
C GLU A 199 13.04 8.98 1.59
N ALA A 200 12.02 8.42 2.26
CA ALA A 200 10.97 7.66 1.60
C ALA A 200 10.26 8.50 0.52
N ALA A 201 9.83 9.72 0.84
CA ALA A 201 9.14 10.58 -0.12
C ALA A 201 10.03 10.90 -1.34
N LYS A 202 11.32 11.18 -1.14
CA LYS A 202 12.28 11.42 -2.22
C LYS A 202 12.52 10.18 -3.07
N ILE A 203 12.76 9.02 -2.46
CA ILE A 203 13.00 7.75 -3.17
C ILE A 203 11.80 7.42 -4.06
N LEU A 204 10.57 7.49 -3.52
CA LEU A 204 9.35 7.24 -4.31
C LEU A 204 9.23 8.22 -5.48
N SER A 205 9.59 9.48 -5.27
CA SER A 205 9.58 10.52 -6.31
C SER A 205 10.60 10.25 -7.42
N ILE A 206 11.83 9.86 -7.06
CA ILE A 206 12.90 9.53 -8.03
C ILE A 206 12.56 8.27 -8.84
N LEU A 207 11.94 7.28 -8.21
CA LEU A 207 11.51 6.05 -8.88
C LEU A 207 10.27 6.24 -9.76
N ASN A 208 9.68 7.44 -9.79
CA ASN A 208 8.42 7.73 -10.46
C ASN A 208 7.32 6.75 -10.04
N THR A 209 7.23 6.46 -8.73
CA THR A 209 6.11 5.70 -8.15
C THR A 209 4.78 6.37 -8.53
N ASN A 210 3.76 5.59 -8.90
CA ASN A 210 2.49 6.13 -9.39
C ASN A 210 1.57 6.53 -8.24
N SER A 211 1.53 5.71 -7.19
CA SER A 211 0.73 5.98 -6.00
C SER A 211 1.41 5.54 -4.71
N VAL A 212 0.98 6.12 -3.59
CA VAL A 212 1.41 5.75 -2.25
C VAL A 212 0.19 5.48 -1.37
N LYS A 213 0.29 4.44 -0.56
CA LYS A 213 -0.68 4.12 0.49
C LYS A 213 -0.01 4.30 1.84
N ILE A 214 -0.47 5.29 2.59
CA ILE A 214 0.05 5.59 3.93
C ILE A 214 -0.88 4.97 4.97
N HIS A 215 -0.28 4.26 5.92
CA HIS A 215 -0.97 3.68 7.06
C HIS A 215 -0.49 4.32 8.37
N SER A 216 -1.43 4.50 9.31
CA SER A 216 -1.15 4.62 10.74
C SER A 216 -0.96 3.20 11.29
N LEU A 217 0.12 2.94 12.00
CA LEU A 217 0.33 1.66 12.67
C LEU A 217 -0.79 1.45 13.70
N TYR A 218 -1.52 0.35 13.55
CA TYR A 218 -2.43 -0.17 14.57
C TYR A 218 -1.79 -1.40 15.20
N ILE A 219 -2.21 -1.72 16.43
CA ILE A 219 -1.68 -2.85 17.19
C ILE A 219 -2.78 -3.88 17.36
N GLU A 220 -2.64 -5.02 16.71
CA GLU A 220 -3.50 -6.18 16.95
C GLU A 220 -3.02 -6.94 18.20
N LYS A 221 -3.96 -7.38 19.03
CA LYS A 221 -3.66 -8.02 20.31
C LYS A 221 -2.80 -9.27 20.20
N ASN A 222 -3.13 -10.14 19.25
CA ASN A 222 -2.46 -11.43 19.07
C ASN A 222 -1.23 -11.34 18.16
N THR A 223 -0.43 -10.28 18.31
CA THR A 223 0.81 -10.09 17.56
C THR A 223 2.00 -9.90 18.48
N ILE A 224 3.22 -10.03 17.95
CA ILE A 224 4.44 -9.74 18.71
C ILE A 224 4.42 -8.28 19.18
N LEU A 225 3.97 -7.36 18.32
CA LEU A 225 3.81 -5.95 18.65
C LEU A 225 2.76 -5.74 19.75
N GLY A 226 1.64 -6.47 19.70
CA GLY A 226 0.60 -6.45 20.75
C GLY A 226 1.16 -6.83 22.12
N LYS A 227 1.89 -7.94 22.19
CA LYS A 227 2.57 -8.36 23.40
C LYS A 227 3.58 -7.31 23.90
N MET A 228 4.37 -6.72 23.00
CA MET A 228 5.33 -5.66 23.36
C MET A 228 4.62 -4.43 23.93
N TYR A 229 3.45 -4.07 23.39
CA TYR A 229 2.65 -2.94 23.86
C TYR A 229 2.06 -3.18 25.24
N GLU A 230 1.46 -4.35 25.47
CA GLU A 230 0.93 -4.73 26.80
C GLU A 230 2.03 -4.81 27.87
N GLU A 231 3.25 -5.22 27.49
CA GLU A 231 4.42 -5.26 28.37
C GLU A 231 5.09 -3.88 28.57
N GLY A 232 4.58 -2.81 27.96
CA GLY A 232 5.16 -1.46 28.04
C GLY A 232 6.53 -1.33 27.37
N LYS A 233 6.87 -2.21 26.44
CA LYS A 233 8.15 -2.22 25.70
C LYS A 233 8.14 -1.35 24.45
N ILE A 234 6.96 -0.88 24.03
CA ILE A 234 6.80 0.05 22.92
C ILE A 234 5.71 1.04 23.24
N GLU A 235 5.96 2.31 22.92
CA GLU A 235 4.99 3.39 23.00
C GLU A 235 4.67 3.88 21.59
N MET A 236 3.40 4.22 21.38
CA MET A 236 2.95 4.78 20.12
C MET A 236 3.20 6.29 20.10
N LEU A 237 3.43 6.82 18.90
CA LEU A 237 3.56 8.27 18.72
C LEU A 237 2.28 8.97 19.16
N GLU A 238 2.41 10.21 19.61
CA GLU A 238 1.26 11.09 19.81
C GLU A 238 0.56 11.40 18.47
N LEU A 239 -0.74 11.70 18.53
CA LEU A 239 -1.53 12.00 17.34
C LEU A 239 -0.97 13.19 16.56
N ASP A 240 -0.55 14.24 17.27
CA ASP A 240 0.02 15.44 16.66
C ASP A 240 1.35 15.14 15.95
N ASP A 241 2.16 14.22 16.49
CA ASP A 241 3.38 13.75 15.83
C ASP A 241 3.07 12.98 14.56
N PHE A 242 2.06 12.09 14.58
CA PHE A 242 1.64 11.41 13.35
C PHE A 242 1.15 12.40 12.29
N VAL A 243 0.30 13.36 12.67
CA VAL A 243 -0.20 14.40 11.76
C VAL A 243 0.96 15.17 11.14
N ARG A 244 1.90 15.65 11.96
CA ARG A 244 3.10 16.37 11.53
C ARG A 244 3.96 15.53 10.58
N ARG A 245 4.16 14.25 10.89
CA ARG A 245 4.95 13.31 10.07
C ARG A 245 4.31 13.05 8.70
N VAL A 246 2.99 12.91 8.63
CA VAL A 246 2.28 12.78 7.34
C VAL A 246 2.40 14.06 6.52
N VAL A 247 2.24 15.24 7.13
CA VAL A 247 2.46 16.52 6.45
C VAL A 247 3.89 16.61 5.90
N LEU A 248 4.88 16.30 6.73
CA LEU A 248 6.30 16.29 6.34
C LEU A 248 6.57 15.37 5.14
N PHE A 249 6.00 14.16 5.15
CA PHE A 249 6.10 13.22 4.04
C PHE A 249 5.49 13.81 2.76
N LEU A 250 4.27 14.35 2.82
CA LEU A 250 3.58 14.93 1.66
C LEU A 250 4.34 16.12 1.07
N GLU A 251 4.89 17.01 1.89
CA GLU A 251 5.67 18.17 1.41
C GLU A 251 6.87 17.76 0.55
N ASN A 252 7.47 16.61 0.84
CA ASN A 252 8.64 16.07 0.13
C ASN A 252 8.29 15.08 -0.98
N LEU A 253 7.02 14.71 -1.11
CA LEU A 253 6.54 13.78 -2.14
C LEU A 253 6.17 14.54 -3.41
N SER A 254 6.65 14.09 -4.57
CA SER A 254 6.29 14.64 -5.87
C SER A 254 4.77 14.71 -6.06
N GLU A 255 4.27 15.82 -6.61
CA GLU A 255 2.84 16.06 -6.85
C GLU A 255 2.20 15.10 -7.87
N ASN A 256 3.05 14.41 -8.65
CA ASN A 256 2.64 13.39 -9.60
C ASN A 256 2.25 12.06 -8.94
N ILE A 257 2.65 11.83 -7.68
CA ILE A 257 2.35 10.61 -6.94
C ILE A 257 0.98 10.74 -6.28
N ALA A 258 0.07 9.85 -6.64
CA ALA A 258 -1.27 9.85 -6.07
C ALA A 258 -1.29 9.25 -4.65
N VAL A 259 -2.02 9.85 -3.73
CA VAL A 259 -2.20 9.31 -2.37
C VAL A 259 -3.49 8.49 -2.33
N GLU A 260 -3.37 7.18 -2.11
CA GLU A 260 -4.53 6.28 -1.98
C GLU A 260 -5.24 6.44 -0.64
N ARG A 261 -4.44 6.62 0.43
CA ARG A 261 -4.90 6.66 1.82
C ARG A 261 -3.84 7.35 2.68
N LEU A 262 -4.31 8.04 3.73
CA LEU A 262 -3.46 8.69 4.74
C LEU A 262 -3.43 7.96 6.09
N VAL A 263 -4.51 7.25 6.43
CA VAL A 263 -4.77 6.70 7.76
C VAL A 263 -5.36 5.30 7.63
N SER A 264 -4.90 4.38 8.47
CA SER A 264 -5.38 3.00 8.48
C SER A 264 -6.85 2.88 8.85
N ARG A 265 -7.47 1.81 8.37
CA ARG A 265 -8.83 1.41 8.72
C ARG A 265 -8.80 -0.03 9.19
N VAL A 266 -9.37 -0.26 10.37
CA VAL A 266 -9.61 -1.59 10.91
C VAL A 266 -11.09 -1.64 11.29
N PRO A 267 -11.83 -2.72 10.95
CA PRO A 267 -13.20 -2.89 11.41
C PRO A 267 -13.30 -2.87 12.94
N LYS A 268 -14.48 -2.52 13.47
CA LYS A 268 -14.67 -2.40 14.92
C LYS A 268 -14.66 -3.74 15.64
N GLU A 269 -14.88 -4.82 14.89
CA GLU A 269 -15.03 -6.19 15.36
C GLU A 269 -13.68 -6.89 15.59
N GLU A 270 -12.57 -6.30 15.14
CA GLU A 270 -11.23 -6.88 15.30
C GLU A 270 -10.61 -6.49 16.66
N ASP A 271 -9.83 -7.42 17.24
CA ASP A 271 -9.21 -7.25 18.56
C ASP A 271 -7.92 -6.42 18.45
N VAL A 272 -8.07 -5.10 18.51
CA VAL A 272 -6.96 -4.12 18.45
C VAL A 272 -6.72 -3.44 19.80
N LEU A 273 -5.46 -3.37 20.21
CA LEU A 273 -5.00 -2.70 21.43
C LEU A 273 -4.77 -1.20 21.21
N PHE A 274 -4.50 -0.80 19.97
CA PHE A 274 -4.31 0.60 19.59
C PHE A 274 -4.79 0.82 18.16
N LEU A 275 -5.69 1.79 17.97
CA LEU A 275 -6.19 2.19 16.67
C LEU A 275 -6.48 3.68 16.65
N ASN A 276 -5.76 4.42 15.80
CA ASN A 276 -6.10 5.80 15.44
C ASN A 276 -6.39 6.74 16.64
N TRP A 277 -5.70 6.55 17.78
CA TRP A 277 -5.88 7.38 18.99
C TRP A 277 -7.35 7.54 19.41
N ASP A 278 -8.17 6.49 19.25
CA ASP A 278 -9.62 6.50 19.50
C ASP A 278 -10.39 7.57 18.70
N ARG A 279 -9.86 7.94 17.53
CA ARG A 279 -10.49 8.84 16.56
C ARG A 279 -10.87 8.09 15.29
N SER A 280 -11.91 8.59 14.63
CA SER A 280 -12.23 8.11 13.29
C SER A 280 -11.13 8.55 12.30
N HIS A 281 -10.85 7.70 11.31
CA HIS A 281 -9.85 8.03 10.29
C HIS A 281 -10.16 9.32 9.53
N TRP A 282 -11.45 9.70 9.41
CA TRP A 282 -11.88 10.97 8.80
C TRP A 282 -11.42 12.17 9.62
N VAL A 283 -11.58 12.11 10.95
CA VAL A 283 -11.14 13.18 11.86
C VAL A 283 -9.63 13.40 11.74
N ILE A 284 -8.84 12.31 11.74
CA ILE A 284 -7.38 12.42 11.59
C ILE A 284 -7.01 12.97 10.22
N GLN A 285 -7.70 12.54 9.17
CA GLN A 285 -7.51 13.09 7.82
C GLN A 285 -7.79 14.60 7.77
N ASP A 286 -8.84 15.07 8.44
CA ASP A 286 -9.15 16.50 8.54
C ASP A 286 -8.07 17.26 9.33
N MET A 287 -7.56 16.69 10.42
CA MET A 287 -6.43 17.25 11.17
C MET A 287 -5.17 17.42 10.30
N ILE A 288 -4.85 16.43 9.45
CA ILE A 288 -3.75 16.54 8.48
C ILE A 288 -4.00 17.69 7.50
N ILE A 289 -5.22 17.78 6.95
CA ILE A 289 -5.57 18.83 5.99
C ILE A 289 -5.50 20.22 6.64
N ASP A 290 -5.99 20.36 7.86
CA ASP A 290 -6.00 21.63 8.58
C ASP A 290 -4.60 22.06 9.00
N GLU A 291 -3.73 21.12 9.42
CA GLU A 291 -2.32 21.41 9.67
C GLU A 291 -1.62 21.85 8.38
N MET A 292 -1.91 21.21 7.23
CA MET A 292 -1.39 21.67 5.94
C MET A 292 -1.83 23.10 5.61
N LYS A 293 -3.10 23.45 5.86
CA LYS A 293 -3.63 24.81 5.61
C LYS A 293 -2.97 25.83 6.54
N LYS A 294 -2.85 25.52 7.83
CA LYS A 294 -2.23 26.37 8.85
C LYS A 294 -0.77 26.69 8.51
N GLN A 295 -0.02 25.72 8.00
CA GLN A 295 1.36 25.91 7.54
C GLN A 295 1.48 26.49 6.11
N ASN A 296 0.35 26.76 5.45
CA ASN A 296 0.28 27.14 4.04
C ASN A 296 1.13 26.21 3.15
N THR A 297 0.94 24.90 3.31
CA THR A 297 1.72 23.86 2.64
C THR A 297 0.91 22.90 1.79
N TYR A 298 1.60 22.20 0.90
CA TYR A 298 1.02 21.31 -0.10
C TYR A 298 2.02 20.23 -0.51
N GLN A 299 1.49 19.16 -1.10
CA GLN A 299 2.29 18.05 -1.59
C GLN A 299 3.34 18.55 -2.58
N GLY A 300 4.59 18.16 -2.37
CA GLY A 300 5.71 18.52 -3.26
C GLY A 300 6.26 19.93 -3.09
N LYS A 301 5.79 20.71 -2.12
CA LYS A 301 6.33 22.06 -1.83
C LYS A 301 7.85 22.05 -1.61
N LYS A 302 8.36 21.06 -0.88
CA LYS A 302 9.80 20.87 -0.64
C LYS A 302 10.46 20.01 -1.72
N TYR A 303 9.72 19.12 -2.37
CA TYR A 303 10.22 18.34 -3.50
C TYR A 303 10.69 19.21 -4.67
N LYS A 304 9.95 20.27 -5.04
CA LYS A 304 10.34 21.17 -6.13
C LYS A 304 11.68 21.88 -5.90
N ALA A 305 12.05 22.10 -4.63
CA ALA A 305 13.35 22.66 -4.28
C ALA A 305 14.47 21.61 -4.41
N TYR A 306 14.16 20.33 -4.16
CA TYR A 306 15.07 19.21 -4.37
C TYR A 306 15.27 18.87 -5.86
N GLU A 307 14.19 18.90 -6.65
CA GLU A 307 14.22 18.65 -8.10
C GLU A 307 15.13 19.64 -8.83
N LYS A 308 15.15 20.89 -8.36
CA LYS A 308 16.17 21.87 -8.74
C LYS A 308 17.51 21.41 -8.17
N GLY A 309 18.26 20.66 -8.97
CA GLY A 309 19.51 20.07 -8.54
C GLY A 309 20.53 21.14 -8.13
N LEU A 310 21.54 20.74 -7.35
CA LEU A 310 22.62 21.66 -6.94
C LEU A 310 23.36 22.31 -8.11
N LEU A 311 23.26 21.74 -9.31
CA LEU A 311 23.86 22.27 -10.53
C LEU A 311 22.96 23.26 -11.28
N ASP A 312 21.67 23.35 -10.96
CA ASP A 312 20.77 24.35 -11.55
C ASP A 312 21.13 25.77 -11.10
N LYS A 313 21.91 25.92 -10.01
CA LYS A 313 22.51 27.20 -9.62
C LYS A 313 23.53 27.75 -10.63
N PHE A 314 23.99 26.91 -11.55
CA PHE A 314 24.94 27.26 -12.61
C PHE A 314 24.28 27.42 -13.98
N LYS A 315 22.95 27.27 -14.08
CA LYS A 315 22.15 27.56 -15.29
C LYS A 315 21.56 28.95 -15.20
#